data_AF-A0A327SRX9-F1
#
_entry.id   AF-A0A327SRX9-F1
#
_cell.length_a   1.000
_cell.length_b   1.000
_cell.length_c   1.000
_cell.angle_alpha   90.00
_cell.angle_beta   90.00
_cell.angle_gamma   90.00
#
_symmetry.space_group_name_H-M   'P 1'
#
loop_
_entity.id
_entity.type
_entity.pdbx_description
1 polymer ?
#
loop_
_entity_poly.entity_id
_entity_poly.type
_entity_poly.pdbx_seq_one_letter_code
_entity_poly.pdbx_strand_id
1 'polypeptide(L)'
;MIAGHPVQARESGAGAVLPPAERPDFGVLVRDEGADRVVCHVCGRGFRALGSHLRAHGLSAAEYRTRYGLRRRRSLSSRELNRSRSTRQTAAYRTSAEMRENFAAGQAMARSGELARAAVRQTSRSVPEELTRARAEQLLAGRRTRSAQAGARAREAAARLGFATLPDALAELYTGRQLSIEQAARQLGIGRVTLRDLLADHGIPLRPTGVNSPAGRRARVTINDERTARLVGTTDIAGWLRERRSAGATLRELAEQTGRSIPWIVDRLGK
;
A
#
# COMPACT_ATOMS: atom_id res chain seq x y z
N MET A 1 26.13 3.77 53.21
CA MET A 1 25.18 2.74 52.79
C MET A 1 23.83 3.41 52.58
N ILE A 2 23.46 3.71 51.34
CA ILE A 2 22.17 4.33 51.01
C ILE A 2 21.37 3.27 50.25
N ALA A 3 20.38 2.71 50.93
CA ALA A 3 19.54 1.63 50.44
C ALA A 3 18.72 2.09 49.23
N GLY A 4 18.83 1.32 48.14
CA GLY A 4 18.07 1.52 46.92
C GLY A 4 16.59 1.22 47.13
N HIS A 5 15.73 2.21 46.88
CA HIS A 5 14.31 1.97 46.72
C HIS A 5 14.02 1.39 45.33
N PRO A 6 13.29 0.27 45.24
CA PRO A 6 12.95 -0.33 43.96
C PRO A 6 11.88 0.52 43.25
N VAL A 7 12.22 1.00 42.05
CA VAL A 7 11.28 1.61 41.12
C VAL A 7 10.32 0.52 40.65
N GLN A 8 9.13 0.48 41.26
CA GLN A 8 8.05 -0.40 40.86
C GLN A 8 7.66 -0.11 39.40
N ALA A 9 7.92 -1.10 38.55
CA ALA A 9 7.44 -1.13 37.18
C ALA A 9 5.90 -1.16 37.22
N ARG A 10 5.27 -0.05 36.84
CA ARG A 10 3.81 0.00 36.70
C ARG A 10 3.41 -0.87 35.51
N GLU A 11 2.90 -2.06 35.83
CA GLU A 11 2.19 -2.93 34.92
C GLU A 11 0.92 -2.22 34.43
N SER A 12 0.80 -2.03 33.12
CA SER A 12 -0.44 -1.52 32.51
C SER A 12 -0.55 -1.98 31.06
N GLY A 13 -1.32 -3.05 30.88
CA GLY A 13 -1.99 -3.41 29.63
C GLY A 13 -1.14 -4.16 28.60
N ALA A 14 -1.03 -5.47 28.76
CA ALA A 14 -0.61 -6.38 27.71
C ALA A 14 -1.59 -6.31 26.53
N GLY A 15 -1.22 -5.56 25.48
CA GLY A 15 -1.86 -5.68 24.18
C GLY A 15 -1.55 -7.06 23.59
N ALA A 16 -2.55 -7.67 22.95
CA ALA A 16 -2.49 -9.01 22.37
C ALA A 16 -1.18 -9.24 21.61
N VAL A 17 -0.52 -10.35 21.92
CA VAL A 17 0.65 -10.81 21.16
C VAL A 17 0.13 -11.30 19.82
N LEU A 18 0.54 -10.64 18.73
CA LEU A 18 0.26 -11.11 17.39
C LEU A 18 0.97 -12.47 17.18
N PRO A 19 0.30 -13.50 16.64
CA PRO A 19 0.91 -14.79 16.37
C PRO A 19 2.13 -14.65 15.42
N PRO A 20 3.09 -15.60 15.41
CA PRO A 20 4.35 -15.50 14.66
C PRO A 20 4.18 -15.21 13.16
N ALA A 21 3.04 -15.57 12.57
CA ALA A 21 2.68 -15.33 11.18
C ALA A 21 2.33 -13.86 10.85
N GLU A 22 2.10 -13.02 11.86
CA GLU A 22 1.70 -11.60 11.74
C GLU A 22 2.81 -10.65 12.20
N ARG A 23 4.07 -11.10 12.14
CA ARG A 23 5.20 -10.20 12.37
C ARG A 23 5.24 -9.15 11.26
N PRO A 24 5.51 -7.87 11.58
CA PRO A 24 5.57 -6.83 10.57
C PRO A 24 6.60 -7.14 9.48
N ASP A 25 6.17 -7.01 8.23
CA ASP A 25 7.03 -7.20 7.06
C ASP A 25 8.22 -6.23 7.10
N PHE A 26 9.35 -6.63 6.51
CA PHE A 26 10.53 -5.77 6.40
C PHE A 26 10.18 -4.43 5.73
N GLY A 27 10.54 -3.32 6.38
CA GLY A 27 10.23 -1.96 5.94
C GLY A 27 8.82 -1.47 6.29
N VAL A 28 7.98 -2.30 6.89
CA VAL A 28 6.61 -1.96 7.29
C VAL A 28 6.52 -1.87 8.81
N LEU A 29 6.28 -0.66 9.31
CA LEU A 29 5.93 -0.48 10.72
C LEU A 29 4.43 -0.61 10.91
N VAL A 30 3.99 -1.77 11.39
CA VAL A 30 2.58 -2.05 11.73
C VAL A 30 2.15 -1.18 12.91
N ARG A 31 0.94 -0.64 12.79
CA ARG A 31 0.27 0.13 13.82
C ARG A 31 -1.09 -0.50 14.05
N ASP A 32 -1.39 -0.75 15.31
CA ASP A 32 -2.72 -1.11 15.74
C ASP A 32 -3.56 0.18 15.75
N GLU A 33 -4.52 0.25 14.82
CA GLU A 33 -5.39 1.42 14.66
C GLU A 33 -6.44 1.53 15.77
N GLY A 34 -6.87 0.40 16.35
CA GLY A 34 -7.84 0.38 17.44
C GLY A 34 -7.25 0.85 18.77
N ALA A 35 -5.98 0.50 19.03
CA ALA A 35 -5.30 0.86 20.29
C ALA A 35 -4.32 2.05 20.18
N ASP A 36 -4.15 2.66 19.00
CA ASP A 36 -3.08 3.62 18.65
C ASP A 36 -1.71 3.18 19.20
N ARG A 37 -1.28 1.98 18.80
CA ARG A 37 0.00 1.39 19.24
C ARG A 37 0.88 1.03 18.05
N VAL A 38 2.18 1.07 18.27
CA VAL A 38 3.20 0.62 17.32
C VAL A 38 3.66 -0.78 17.72
N VAL A 39 3.63 -1.71 16.76
CA VAL A 39 3.99 -3.11 17.00
C VAL A 39 5.50 -3.32 16.86
N CYS A 40 6.10 -3.98 17.85
CA CYS A 40 7.51 -4.39 17.81
C CYS A 40 7.72 -5.57 16.85
N HIS A 41 8.74 -5.51 15.98
CA HIS A 41 9.06 -6.60 15.07
C HIS A 41 9.72 -7.80 15.77
N VAL A 42 10.36 -7.58 16.93
CA VAL A 42 11.04 -8.64 17.68
C VAL A 42 10.03 -9.51 18.43
N CYS A 43 9.13 -8.87 19.19
CA CYS A 43 8.26 -9.55 20.15
C CYS A 43 6.76 -9.47 19.83
N GLY A 44 6.36 -8.75 18.78
CA GLY A 44 4.95 -8.63 18.36
C GLY A 44 4.06 -7.79 19.29
N ARG A 45 4.60 -7.20 20.37
CA ARG A 45 3.82 -6.41 21.33
C ARG A 45 3.60 -4.96 20.87
N GLY A 46 2.44 -4.40 21.21
CA GLY A 46 2.04 -3.02 20.89
C GLY A 46 2.42 -1.99 21.97
N PHE A 47 3.08 -0.90 21.57
CA PHE A 47 3.53 0.18 22.47
C PHE A 47 3.15 1.58 21.98
N ARG A 48 2.89 2.51 22.90
CA ARG A 48 2.72 3.94 22.56
C ARG A 48 4.03 4.60 22.13
N ALA A 49 5.16 4.16 22.70
CA ALA A 49 6.50 4.56 22.30
C ALA A 49 7.42 3.36 22.34
N LEU A 50 7.92 2.94 21.17
CA LEU A 50 8.79 1.76 21.08
C LEU A 50 10.20 2.05 21.63
N GLY A 51 10.65 3.30 21.60
CA GLY A 51 12.05 3.66 21.87
C GLY A 51 12.59 3.20 23.22
N SER A 52 11.78 3.27 24.28
CA SER A 52 12.16 2.76 25.60
C SER A 52 12.19 1.23 25.65
N HIS A 53 11.24 0.58 24.97
CA HIS A 53 11.14 -0.87 24.90
C HIS A 53 12.32 -1.52 24.15
N LEU A 54 12.88 -0.86 23.13
CA LEU A 54 14.00 -1.41 22.35
C LEU A 54 15.23 -1.76 23.19
N ARG A 55 15.41 -1.11 24.35
CA ARG A 55 16.49 -1.43 25.29
C ARG A 55 16.38 -2.85 25.84
N ALA A 56 15.18 -3.37 26.03
CA ALA A 56 14.95 -4.76 26.43
C ALA A 56 15.41 -5.77 25.34
N HIS A 57 15.66 -5.29 24.12
CA HIS A 57 16.20 -6.08 23.02
C HIS A 57 17.65 -5.72 22.70
N GLY A 58 18.31 -4.90 23.53
CA GLY A 58 19.68 -4.44 23.28
C GLY A 58 19.81 -3.61 22.00
N LEU A 59 18.73 -2.99 21.51
CA LEU A 59 18.73 -2.22 20.27
C LEU A 59 18.52 -0.73 20.56
N SER A 60 19.29 0.11 19.88
CA SER A 60 18.93 1.52 19.71
C SER A 60 17.81 1.69 18.67
N ALA A 61 17.15 2.85 18.68
CA ALA A 61 16.17 3.18 17.66
C ALA A 61 16.78 3.28 16.25
N ALA A 62 18.07 3.58 16.12
CA ALA A 62 18.76 3.61 14.83
C ALA A 62 18.98 2.20 14.30
N GLU A 63 19.55 1.32 15.13
CA GLU A 63 19.81 -0.09 14.78
C GLU A 63 18.51 -0.83 14.48
N TYR A 64 17.47 -0.61 15.27
CA TYR A 64 16.15 -1.19 15.01
C TYR A 64 15.61 -0.80 13.64
N ARG A 65 15.70 0.48 13.26
CA ARG A 65 15.24 0.92 11.93
C ARG A 65 16.06 0.28 10.81
N THR A 66 17.37 0.21 10.96
CA THR A 66 18.25 -0.45 9.98
C THR A 66 17.91 -1.93 9.86
N ARG A 67 17.87 -2.66 10.98
CA ARG A 67 17.60 -4.10 11.04
C ARG A 67 16.27 -4.49 10.41
N TYR A 68 15.25 -3.65 10.55
CA TYR A 68 13.91 -3.90 10.03
C TYR A 68 13.56 -3.05 8.80
N GLY A 69 14.54 -2.45 8.13
CA GLY A 69 14.33 -1.74 6.85
C GLY A 69 13.49 -0.47 6.93
N LEU A 70 13.29 0.09 8.12
CA LEU A 70 12.50 1.30 8.32
C LEU A 70 13.29 2.54 7.90
N ARG A 71 12.59 3.52 7.30
CA ARG A 71 13.21 4.82 6.96
C ARG A 71 13.87 5.44 8.20
N ARG A 72 15.04 6.06 8.03
CA ARG A 72 15.85 6.64 9.14
C ARG A 72 15.06 7.56 10.08
N ARG A 73 14.13 8.35 9.55
CA ARG A 73 13.27 9.28 10.30
C ARG A 73 11.87 8.73 10.61
N ARG A 74 11.62 7.43 10.38
CA ARG A 74 10.33 6.80 10.70
C ARG A 74 10.08 6.92 12.20
N SER A 75 8.95 7.51 12.56
CA SER A 75 8.52 7.61 13.96
C SER A 75 8.16 6.23 14.49
N LEU A 76 8.72 5.90 15.65
CA LEU A 76 8.49 4.66 16.40
C LEU A 76 7.51 4.87 17.57
N SER A 77 6.76 5.97 17.53
CA SER A 77 5.73 6.32 18.53
C SER A 77 4.36 6.36 17.87
N SER A 78 3.31 6.23 18.68
CA SER A 78 1.92 6.33 18.25
C SER A 78 1.55 7.70 17.69
N ARG A 79 0.44 7.80 16.95
CA ARG A 79 0.05 9.07 16.33
C ARG A 79 -0.41 10.07 17.38
N GLU A 80 -1.22 9.62 18.32
CA GLU A 80 -1.73 10.44 19.41
C GLU A 80 -0.59 10.97 20.29
N LEU A 81 0.39 10.12 20.64
CA LEU A 81 1.52 10.55 21.45
C LEU A 81 2.37 11.60 20.72
N ASN A 82 2.60 11.44 19.42
CA ASN A 82 3.31 12.46 18.63
C ASN A 82 2.50 13.77 18.55
N ARG A 83 1.18 13.69 18.35
CA ARG A 83 0.29 14.85 18.31
C ARG A 83 0.31 15.60 19.65
N SER A 84 0.14 14.89 20.76
CA SER A 84 0.18 15.46 22.12
C SER A 84 1.51 16.15 22.42
N ARG A 85 2.64 15.51 22.05
CA ARG A 85 3.98 16.12 22.18
C ARG A 85 4.13 17.37 21.33
N SER A 86 3.68 17.32 20.08
CA SER A 86 3.71 18.47 19.18
C SER A 86 2.91 19.63 19.75
N THR A 87 1.66 19.40 20.19
CA THR A 87 0.80 20.44 20.77
C THR A 87 1.45 21.09 21.99
N ARG A 88 1.96 20.28 22.93
CA ARG A 88 2.65 20.79 24.13
C ARG A 88 3.90 21.59 23.77
N GLN A 89 4.70 21.10 22.83
CA GLN A 89 5.93 21.79 22.41
C GLN A 89 5.61 23.11 21.70
N THR A 90 4.59 23.14 20.83
CA THR A 90 4.13 24.38 20.18
C THR A 90 3.59 25.37 21.20
N ALA A 91 2.78 24.92 22.17
CA ALA A 91 2.27 25.77 23.23
C ALA A 91 3.42 26.36 24.07
N ALA A 92 4.34 25.52 24.53
CA ALA A 92 5.50 25.95 25.32
C ALA A 92 6.39 26.95 24.58
N TYR A 93 6.61 26.74 23.28
CA TYR A 93 7.38 27.67 22.45
C TYR A 93 6.68 29.03 22.29
N ARG A 94 5.35 29.05 22.18
CA ARG A 94 4.57 30.28 22.10
C ARG A 94 4.54 31.05 23.42
N THR A 95 4.49 30.36 24.55
CA THR A 95 4.33 31.00 25.86
C THR A 95 5.65 31.39 26.51
N SER A 96 6.74 30.66 26.28
CA SER A 96 8.03 30.90 26.94
C SER A 96 8.98 31.75 26.10
N ALA A 97 9.42 32.89 26.64
CA ALA A 97 10.45 33.74 26.03
C ALA A 97 11.82 33.06 26.03
N GLU A 98 12.21 32.43 27.14
CA GLU A 98 13.43 31.64 27.28
C GLU A 98 13.51 30.53 26.21
N MET A 99 12.40 29.83 25.97
CA MET A 99 12.36 28.80 24.93
C MET A 99 12.62 29.39 23.55
N ARG A 100 12.06 30.56 23.22
CA ARG A 100 12.34 31.23 21.93
C ARG A 100 13.78 31.66 21.80
N GLU A 101 14.36 32.18 22.88
CA GLU A 101 15.77 32.57 22.94
C GLU A 101 16.69 31.36 22.70
N ASN A 102 16.43 30.24 23.39
CA ASN A 102 17.14 28.99 23.20
C ASN A 102 17.07 28.46 21.75
N PHE A 103 15.99 28.73 21.02
CA PHE A 103 15.84 28.35 19.61
C PHE A 103 16.26 29.45 18.61
N ALA A 104 16.63 30.65 19.07
CA ALA A 104 16.87 31.82 18.21
C ALA A 104 18.05 31.60 17.26
N ALA A 105 19.15 31.05 17.77
CA ALA A 105 20.34 30.71 16.97
C ALA A 105 20.00 29.71 15.86
N GLY A 106 19.28 28.63 16.18
CA GLY A 106 18.85 27.65 15.20
C GLY A 106 17.92 28.23 14.13
N GLN A 107 17.03 29.15 14.51
CA GLN A 107 16.16 29.86 13.56
C GLN A 107 16.92 30.83 12.66
N ALA A 108 17.93 31.52 13.19
CA ALA A 108 18.81 32.37 12.38
C ALA A 108 19.55 31.54 11.32
N MET A 109 20.11 30.39 11.72
CA MET A 109 20.76 29.45 10.80
C MET A 109 19.80 28.83 9.78
N ALA A 110 18.53 28.63 10.16
CA ALA A 110 17.48 28.18 9.24
C ALA A 110 17.19 29.24 8.16
N ARG A 111 16.97 30.50 8.60
CA ARG A 111 16.64 31.63 7.73
C ARG A 111 17.79 31.99 6.79
N SER A 112 19.04 31.91 7.26
CA SER A 112 20.23 32.18 6.46
C SER A 112 20.58 31.07 5.46
N GLY A 113 19.85 29.94 5.51
CA GLY A 113 20.13 28.74 4.72
C GLY A 113 21.35 27.94 5.19
N GLU A 114 21.98 28.34 6.29
CA GLU A 114 23.15 27.67 6.85
C GLU A 114 22.85 26.23 7.30
N LEU A 115 21.68 25.99 7.90
CA LEU A 115 21.22 24.65 8.24
C LEU A 115 21.08 23.75 7.01
N ALA A 116 20.57 24.28 5.89
CA ALA A 116 20.43 23.54 4.65
C ALA A 116 21.82 23.18 4.08
N ARG A 117 22.76 24.13 4.06
CA ARG A 117 24.15 23.89 3.65
C ARG A 117 24.85 22.87 4.54
N ALA A 118 24.64 22.93 5.86
CA ALA A 118 25.19 21.96 6.81
C ALA A 118 24.61 20.55 6.60
N ALA A 119 23.30 20.43 6.34
CA ALA A 119 22.66 19.17 6.02
C ALA A 119 23.22 18.57 4.72
N VAL A 120 23.35 19.38 3.67
CA VAL A 120 23.96 18.96 2.39
C VAL A 120 25.38 18.45 2.64
N ARG A 121 26.24 19.22 3.33
CA ARG A 121 27.61 18.81 3.70
C ARG A 121 27.64 17.49 4.47
N GLN A 122 26.68 17.27 5.36
CA GLN A 122 26.58 16.04 6.14
C GLN A 122 26.15 14.84 5.28
N THR A 123 25.27 15.07 4.29
CA THR A 123 24.81 14.04 3.35
C THR A 123 25.74 13.79 2.18
N SER A 124 26.56 14.78 1.81
CA SER A 124 27.55 14.72 0.73
C SER A 124 28.89 14.14 1.18
N ARG A 125 29.06 13.89 2.50
CA ARG A 125 30.12 12.99 2.96
C ARG A 125 29.89 11.62 2.33
N SER A 126 30.86 11.15 1.55
CA SER A 126 30.83 9.82 0.94
C SER A 126 30.52 8.79 2.02
N VAL A 127 29.39 8.11 1.85
CA VAL A 127 29.07 6.96 2.68
C VAL A 127 30.08 5.88 2.29
N PRO A 128 30.83 5.29 3.24
CA PRO A 128 31.73 4.17 2.96
C PRO A 128 31.03 3.12 2.08
N GLU A 129 31.69 2.67 1.01
CA GLU A 129 31.10 1.76 0.02
C GLU A 129 30.52 0.50 0.66
N GLU A 130 31.17 0.02 1.72
CA GLU A 130 30.72 -1.11 2.53
C GLU A 130 29.32 -0.88 3.14
N LEU A 131 29.04 0.30 3.69
CA LEU A 131 27.72 0.65 4.22
C LEU A 131 26.66 0.76 3.11
N THR A 132 27.05 1.20 1.92
CA THR A 132 26.16 1.24 0.76
C THR A 132 25.82 -0.18 0.29
N ARG A 133 26.82 -1.06 0.21
CA ARG A 133 26.66 -2.47 -0.15
C ARG A 133 25.77 -3.21 0.86
N ALA A 134 26.06 -3.07 2.16
CA ALA A 134 25.27 -3.69 3.22
C ALA A 134 23.79 -3.22 3.18
N ARG A 135 23.53 -1.94 2.89
CA ARG A 135 22.16 -1.43 2.71
C ARG A 135 21.49 -2.01 1.47
N ALA A 136 22.21 -2.11 0.35
CA ALA A 136 21.67 -2.69 -0.88
C ALA A 136 21.29 -4.16 -0.67
N GLU A 137 22.14 -4.94 -0.01
CA GLU A 137 21.89 -6.33 0.37
C GLU A 137 20.66 -6.47 1.27
N GLN A 138 20.54 -5.63 2.29
CA GLN A 138 19.35 -5.61 3.16
C GLN A 138 18.07 -5.30 2.39
N LEU A 139 18.10 -4.34 1.46
CA LEU A 139 16.95 -4.02 0.60
C LEU A 139 16.61 -5.15 -0.36
N LEU A 140 17.60 -5.85 -0.91
CA LEU A 140 17.42 -7.03 -1.75
C LEU A 140 16.81 -8.18 -0.94
N ALA A 141 17.33 -8.44 0.26
CA ALA A 141 16.76 -9.43 1.17
C ALA A 141 15.29 -9.12 1.49
N GLY A 142 14.97 -7.87 1.85
CA GLY A 142 13.59 -7.45 2.08
C GLY A 142 12.68 -7.55 0.85
N ARG A 143 13.22 -7.36 -0.36
CA ARG A 143 12.48 -7.63 -1.62
C ARG A 143 12.21 -9.12 -1.80
N ARG A 144 13.20 -9.98 -1.55
CA ARG A 144 13.04 -11.45 -1.63
C ARG A 144 11.98 -11.94 -0.64
N THR A 145 12.01 -11.49 0.61
CA THR A 145 11.00 -11.86 1.61
C THR A 145 9.58 -11.47 1.16
N ARG A 146 9.39 -10.24 0.69
CA ARG A 146 8.07 -9.78 0.21
C ARG A 146 7.59 -10.57 -1.00
N SER A 147 8.48 -10.89 -1.94
CA SER A 147 8.15 -11.72 -3.10
C SER A 147 7.71 -13.14 -2.66
N ALA A 148 8.46 -13.77 -1.76
CA ALA A 148 8.13 -15.09 -1.23
C ALA A 148 6.76 -15.11 -0.51
N GLN A 149 6.47 -14.10 0.32
CA GLN A 149 5.18 -13.95 0.99
C GLN A 149 4.04 -13.74 -0.02
N ALA A 150 4.26 -12.90 -1.04
CA ALA A 150 3.26 -12.67 -2.08
C ALA A 150 2.97 -13.95 -2.89
N GLY A 151 4.01 -14.73 -3.20
CA GLY A 151 3.87 -16.05 -3.83
C GLY A 151 3.14 -17.07 -2.93
N ALA A 152 3.40 -17.06 -1.62
CA ALA A 152 2.67 -17.90 -0.66
C ALA A 152 1.17 -17.56 -0.61
N ARG A 153 0.83 -16.27 -0.49
CA ARG A 153 -0.57 -15.80 -0.53
C ARG A 153 -1.25 -16.16 -1.84
N ALA A 154 -0.54 -16.05 -2.97
CA ALA A 154 -1.07 -16.43 -4.28
C ALA A 154 -1.35 -17.95 -4.35
N ARG A 155 -0.47 -18.80 -3.83
CA ARG A 155 -0.69 -20.26 -3.74
C ARG A 155 -1.91 -20.61 -2.89
N GLU A 156 -2.05 -19.99 -1.72
CA GLU A 156 -3.23 -20.19 -0.87
C GLU A 156 -4.52 -19.72 -1.57
N ALA A 157 -4.49 -18.59 -2.27
CA ALA A 157 -5.63 -18.11 -3.04
C ALA A 157 -5.99 -19.05 -4.20
N ALA A 158 -4.99 -19.56 -4.92
CA ALA A 158 -5.19 -20.57 -5.97
C ALA A 158 -5.87 -21.83 -5.43
N ALA A 159 -5.39 -22.34 -4.29
CA ALA A 159 -6.01 -23.50 -3.62
C ALA A 159 -7.47 -23.22 -3.22
N ARG A 160 -7.78 -22.04 -2.67
CA ARG A 160 -9.17 -21.63 -2.35
C ARG A 160 -10.08 -21.57 -3.57
N LEU A 161 -9.53 -21.27 -4.75
CA LEU A 161 -10.25 -21.27 -6.01
C LEU A 161 -10.37 -22.67 -6.65
N GLY A 162 -9.85 -23.71 -6.00
CA GLY A 162 -9.92 -25.09 -6.46
C GLY A 162 -8.79 -25.51 -7.43
N PHE A 163 -7.73 -24.71 -7.55
CA PHE A 163 -6.58 -25.08 -8.37
C PHE A 163 -5.57 -25.92 -7.60
N ALA A 164 -5.05 -26.97 -8.23
CA ALA A 164 -4.03 -27.83 -7.64
C ALA A 164 -2.69 -27.10 -7.46
N THR A 165 -2.31 -26.25 -8.43
CA THR A 165 -1.07 -25.49 -8.39
C THR A 165 -1.28 -24.02 -8.77
N LEU A 166 -0.36 -23.15 -8.34
CA LEU A 166 -0.37 -21.74 -8.75
C LEU A 166 -0.18 -21.55 -10.26
N PRO A 167 0.75 -22.25 -10.95
CA PRO A 167 0.85 -22.20 -12.40
C PRO A 167 -0.47 -22.51 -13.13
N ASP A 168 -1.20 -23.55 -12.69
CA ASP A 168 -2.50 -23.91 -13.29
C ASP A 168 -3.52 -22.80 -13.12
N ALA A 169 -3.58 -22.21 -11.91
CA ALA A 169 -4.43 -21.05 -11.66
C ALA A 169 -4.05 -19.86 -12.56
N LEU A 170 -2.76 -19.55 -12.69
CA LEU A 170 -2.30 -18.43 -13.51
C LEU A 170 -2.65 -18.64 -14.99
N ALA A 171 -2.39 -19.85 -15.52
CA ALA A 171 -2.66 -20.20 -16.91
C ALA A 171 -4.17 -20.20 -17.21
N GLU A 172 -4.98 -20.81 -16.33
CA GLU A 172 -6.43 -20.85 -16.48
C GLU A 172 -7.03 -19.44 -16.39
N LEU A 173 -6.66 -18.64 -15.37
CA LEU A 173 -7.22 -17.31 -15.21
C LEU A 173 -6.81 -16.36 -16.36
N TYR A 174 -5.54 -16.39 -16.77
CA TYR A 174 -5.00 -15.42 -17.74
C TYR A 174 -5.18 -15.84 -19.19
N THR A 175 -4.95 -17.11 -19.50
CA THR A 175 -4.98 -17.65 -20.87
C THR A 175 -6.31 -18.35 -21.16
N GLY A 176 -6.78 -19.22 -20.27
CA GLY A 176 -8.04 -19.96 -20.45
C GLY A 176 -9.26 -19.04 -20.45
N ARG A 177 -9.47 -18.33 -19.34
CA ARG A 177 -10.56 -17.37 -19.13
C ARG A 177 -10.30 -16.01 -19.76
N GLN A 178 -9.07 -15.78 -20.24
CA GLN A 178 -8.64 -14.56 -20.90
C GLN A 178 -8.86 -13.30 -20.06
N LEU A 179 -8.72 -13.40 -18.74
CA LEU A 179 -8.87 -12.24 -17.85
C LEU A 179 -7.76 -11.21 -18.09
N SER A 180 -8.05 -9.95 -17.71
CA SER A 180 -7.01 -8.93 -17.63
C SER A 180 -6.06 -9.22 -16.45
N ILE A 181 -4.88 -8.59 -16.46
CA ILE A 181 -3.92 -8.71 -15.35
C ILE A 181 -4.57 -8.22 -14.05
N GLU A 182 -5.34 -7.14 -14.10
CA GLU A 182 -6.05 -6.58 -12.94
C GLU A 182 -7.14 -7.53 -12.42
N GLN A 183 -7.90 -8.17 -13.32
CA GLN A 183 -8.96 -9.10 -12.94
C GLN A 183 -8.38 -10.38 -12.31
N ALA A 184 -7.36 -10.97 -12.94
CA ALA A 184 -6.69 -12.15 -12.40
C ALA A 184 -5.98 -11.84 -11.07
N ALA A 185 -5.33 -10.66 -10.95
CA ALA A 185 -4.68 -10.25 -9.71
C ALA A 185 -5.69 -10.08 -8.57
N ARG A 186 -6.86 -9.52 -8.88
CA ARG A 186 -7.97 -9.39 -7.92
C ARG A 186 -8.48 -10.74 -7.45
N GLN A 187 -8.63 -11.73 -8.34
CA GLN A 187 -9.07 -13.07 -7.95
C GLN A 187 -8.06 -13.76 -7.02
N LEU A 188 -6.76 -13.53 -7.23
CA LEU A 188 -5.70 -14.08 -6.39
C LEU A 188 -5.37 -13.22 -5.15
N GLY A 189 -6.01 -12.05 -4.99
CA GLY A 189 -5.75 -11.14 -3.86
C GLY A 189 -4.34 -10.54 -3.85
N ILE A 190 -3.69 -10.40 -5.02
CA ILE A 190 -2.32 -9.87 -5.16
C ILE A 190 -2.28 -8.59 -6.00
N GLY A 191 -1.13 -7.92 -5.98
CA GLY A 191 -0.89 -6.73 -6.80
C GLY A 191 -0.61 -7.05 -8.28
N ARG A 192 -0.91 -6.09 -9.17
CA ARG A 192 -0.66 -6.19 -10.63
C ARG A 192 0.79 -6.53 -10.98
N VAL A 193 1.75 -5.92 -10.29
CA VAL A 193 3.18 -6.14 -10.53
C VAL A 193 3.55 -7.57 -10.16
N THR A 194 3.13 -8.02 -8.98
CA THR A 194 3.33 -9.40 -8.52
C THR A 194 2.74 -10.41 -9.48
N LEU A 195 1.53 -10.19 -10.01
CA LEU A 195 0.96 -11.11 -10.99
C LEU A 195 1.83 -11.18 -12.27
N ARG A 196 2.36 -10.05 -12.75
CA ARG A 196 3.25 -10.04 -13.92
C ARG A 196 4.55 -10.80 -13.66
N ASP A 197 5.14 -10.61 -12.48
CA ASP A 197 6.36 -11.30 -12.08
C ASP A 197 6.10 -12.81 -12.01
N LEU A 198 5.01 -13.24 -11.37
CA LEU A 198 4.62 -14.65 -11.28
C LEU A 198 4.32 -15.27 -12.66
N LEU A 199 3.65 -14.55 -13.56
CA LEU A 199 3.42 -15.03 -14.94
C LEU A 199 4.76 -15.25 -15.66
N ALA A 200 5.70 -14.31 -15.53
CA ALA A 200 7.02 -14.43 -16.14
C ALA A 200 7.85 -15.57 -15.51
N ASP A 201 7.87 -15.67 -14.19
CA ASP A 201 8.58 -16.71 -13.44
C ASP A 201 8.08 -18.12 -13.79
N HIS A 202 6.81 -18.26 -14.16
CA HIS A 202 6.20 -19.51 -14.61
C HIS A 202 6.12 -19.67 -16.13
N GLY A 203 6.79 -18.80 -16.90
CA GLY A 203 6.89 -18.91 -18.36
C GLY A 203 5.58 -18.65 -19.12
N ILE A 204 4.60 -17.99 -18.50
CA ILE A 204 3.33 -17.64 -19.13
C ILE A 204 3.51 -16.29 -19.85
N PRO A 205 3.48 -16.25 -21.20
CA PRO A 205 3.80 -15.04 -21.94
C PRO A 205 2.75 -13.96 -21.71
N LEU A 206 3.23 -12.74 -21.45
CA LEU A 206 2.36 -11.59 -21.29
C LEU A 206 1.81 -11.16 -22.65
N ARG A 207 0.50 -10.87 -22.67
CA ARG A 207 -0.17 -10.30 -23.84
C ARG A 207 0.51 -8.98 -24.25
N PRO A 208 0.70 -8.72 -25.55
CA PRO A 208 1.31 -7.49 -26.03
C PRO A 208 0.59 -6.24 -25.51
N THR A 209 1.37 -5.19 -25.26
CA THR A 209 0.83 -3.88 -24.87
C THR A 209 -0.13 -3.35 -25.93
N GLY A 210 -1.26 -2.79 -25.49
CA GLY A 210 -2.31 -2.26 -26.38
C GLY A 210 -3.32 -3.30 -26.87
N VAL A 211 -3.07 -4.60 -26.70
CA VAL A 211 -4.02 -5.66 -27.06
C VAL A 211 -4.92 -5.97 -25.87
N ASN A 212 -6.20 -5.61 -25.97
CA ASN A 212 -7.20 -5.94 -24.95
C ASN A 212 -7.49 -7.45 -24.97
N SER A 213 -7.61 -8.05 -23.78
CA SER A 213 -8.11 -9.43 -23.69
C SER A 213 -9.57 -9.48 -24.15
N PRO A 214 -10.06 -10.61 -24.71
CA PRO A 214 -11.47 -10.71 -25.07
C PRO A 214 -12.41 -10.53 -23.88
N ALA A 215 -12.05 -11.00 -22.68
CA ALA A 215 -12.80 -10.69 -21.46
C ALA A 215 -12.80 -9.18 -21.15
N GLY A 216 -11.67 -8.49 -21.33
CA GLY A 216 -11.56 -7.04 -21.17
C GLY A 216 -12.36 -6.26 -22.20
N ARG A 217 -12.40 -6.72 -23.47
CA ARG A 217 -13.29 -6.15 -24.50
C ARG A 217 -14.75 -6.29 -24.11
N ARG A 218 -15.18 -7.49 -23.68
CA ARG A 218 -16.55 -7.74 -23.21
C ARG A 218 -16.91 -6.87 -22.01
N ALA A 219 -16.06 -6.83 -20.98
CA ALA A 219 -16.28 -6.01 -19.80
C ALA A 219 -16.43 -4.52 -20.14
N ARG A 220 -15.63 -3.99 -21.08
CA ARG A 220 -15.74 -2.59 -21.51
C ARG A 220 -17.00 -2.32 -22.31
N VAL A 221 -17.46 -3.28 -23.11
CA VAL A 221 -18.76 -3.24 -23.78
C VAL A 221 -19.86 -3.15 -22.74
N THR A 222 -19.88 -4.07 -21.76
CA THR A 222 -20.87 -4.06 -20.66
C THR A 222 -20.87 -2.75 -19.89
N ILE A 223 -19.70 -2.23 -19.46
CA ILE A 223 -19.61 -0.95 -18.74
C ILE A 223 -20.14 0.22 -19.58
N ASN A 224 -19.87 0.22 -20.90
CA ASN A 224 -20.37 1.26 -21.79
C ASN A 224 -21.88 1.17 -21.97
N ASP A 225 -22.41 -0.04 -22.10
CA ASP A 225 -23.84 -0.33 -22.23
C ASP A 225 -24.57 0.08 -20.94
N GLU A 226 -24.07 -0.31 -19.76
CA GLU A 226 -24.60 0.11 -18.44
C GLU A 226 -24.54 1.62 -18.21
N ARG A 227 -23.47 2.28 -18.67
CA ARG A 227 -23.35 3.73 -18.59
C ARG A 227 -24.43 4.40 -19.44
N THR A 228 -24.70 3.88 -20.63
CA THR A 228 -25.75 4.40 -21.50
C THR A 228 -27.14 4.06 -21.01
N ALA A 229 -27.35 2.86 -20.46
CA ALA A 229 -28.60 2.45 -19.84
C ALA A 229 -28.99 3.45 -18.72
N ARG A 230 -28.04 3.79 -17.85
CA ARG A 230 -28.22 4.81 -16.81
C ARG A 230 -28.57 6.20 -17.34
N LEU A 231 -28.02 6.61 -18.48
CA LEU A 231 -28.31 7.92 -19.07
C LEU A 231 -29.76 8.03 -19.54
N VAL A 232 -30.32 6.96 -20.10
CA VAL A 232 -31.70 6.93 -20.61
C VAL A 232 -32.71 6.36 -19.61
N GLY A 233 -32.27 6.13 -18.36
CA GLY A 233 -33.15 5.66 -17.28
C GLY A 233 -33.58 4.20 -17.38
N THR A 234 -32.83 3.35 -18.08
CA THR A 234 -33.11 1.91 -18.23
C THR A 234 -32.01 1.05 -17.58
N THR A 235 -32.32 -0.23 -17.36
CA THR A 235 -31.36 -1.27 -16.99
C THR A 235 -30.96 -2.15 -18.17
N ASP A 236 -31.81 -2.23 -19.20
CA ASP A 236 -31.55 -2.95 -20.46
C ASP A 236 -31.57 -1.96 -21.64
N ILE A 237 -30.37 -1.59 -22.09
CA ILE A 237 -30.24 -0.66 -23.21
C ILE A 237 -30.64 -1.29 -24.55
N ALA A 238 -30.48 -2.61 -24.73
CA ALA A 238 -30.85 -3.27 -25.97
C ALA A 238 -32.38 -3.38 -26.09
N GLY A 239 -33.05 -3.74 -25.00
CA GLY A 239 -34.51 -3.71 -24.90
C GLY A 239 -35.08 -2.32 -25.18
N TRP A 240 -34.55 -1.28 -24.53
CA TRP A 240 -34.97 0.10 -24.72
C TRP A 240 -34.81 0.57 -26.18
N LEU A 241 -33.70 0.24 -26.83
CA LEU A 241 -33.48 0.58 -28.24
C LEU A 241 -34.51 -0.08 -29.17
N ARG A 242 -34.83 -1.37 -28.93
CA ARG A 242 -35.82 -2.11 -29.74
C ARG A 242 -37.23 -1.54 -29.57
N GLU A 243 -37.63 -1.26 -28.33
CA GLU A 243 -38.92 -0.65 -28.01
C GLU A 243 -39.07 0.70 -28.72
N ARG A 244 -38.08 1.58 -28.57
CA ARG A 244 -38.09 2.89 -29.23
C ARG A 244 -38.10 2.76 -30.75
N ARG A 245 -37.41 1.76 -31.31
CA ARG A 245 -37.42 1.50 -32.76
C ARG A 245 -38.79 1.03 -33.24
N SER A 246 -39.48 0.16 -32.50
CA SER A 246 -40.86 -0.24 -32.80
C SER A 246 -41.87 0.91 -32.69
N ALA A 247 -41.61 1.88 -31.81
CA ALA A 247 -42.38 3.11 -31.70
C ALA A 247 -42.06 4.15 -32.79
N GLY A 248 -41.24 3.80 -33.79
CA GLY A 248 -40.95 4.65 -34.96
C GLY A 248 -39.69 5.53 -34.83
N ALA A 249 -38.96 5.49 -33.72
CA ALA A 249 -37.78 6.34 -33.54
C ALA A 249 -36.68 6.03 -34.57
N THR A 250 -36.11 7.06 -35.18
CA THR A 250 -35.01 6.91 -36.16
C THR A 250 -33.68 6.61 -35.48
N LEU A 251 -32.73 6.02 -36.21
CA LEU A 251 -31.38 5.76 -35.68
C LEU A 251 -30.66 7.04 -35.22
N ARG A 252 -30.97 8.20 -35.82
CA ARG A 252 -30.41 9.50 -35.45
C ARG A 252 -30.96 9.98 -34.11
N GLU A 253 -32.27 9.87 -33.89
CA GLU A 253 -32.90 10.23 -32.62
C GLU A 253 -32.39 9.35 -31.47
N LEU A 254 -32.22 8.04 -31.72
CA LEU A 254 -31.62 7.13 -30.74
C LEU A 254 -30.16 7.51 -30.44
N ALA A 255 -29.38 7.92 -31.45
CA ALA A 255 -28.00 8.36 -31.28
C ALA A 255 -27.90 9.60 -30.40
N GLU A 256 -28.79 10.56 -30.63
CA GLU A 256 -28.88 11.79 -29.85
C GLU A 256 -29.30 11.52 -28.40
N GLN A 257 -30.36 10.72 -28.19
CA GLN A 257 -30.86 10.39 -26.85
C GLN A 257 -29.85 9.60 -26.01
N THR A 258 -29.07 8.73 -26.64
CA THR A 258 -28.06 7.91 -25.95
C THR A 258 -26.68 8.57 -25.87
N GLY A 259 -26.45 9.65 -26.62
CA GLY A 259 -25.13 10.25 -26.82
C GLY A 259 -24.12 9.28 -27.47
N ARG A 260 -24.59 8.34 -28.30
CA ARG A 260 -23.77 7.30 -28.95
C ARG A 260 -23.83 7.41 -30.47
N SER A 261 -22.88 6.76 -31.14
CA SER A 261 -22.83 6.74 -32.60
C SER A 261 -23.87 5.78 -33.19
N ILE A 262 -24.31 6.06 -34.42
CA ILE A 262 -25.25 5.18 -35.15
C ILE A 262 -24.71 3.73 -35.27
N PRO A 263 -23.42 3.47 -35.61
CA PRO A 263 -22.89 2.10 -35.64
C PRO A 263 -23.01 1.37 -34.29
N TRP A 264 -22.83 2.08 -33.17
CA TRP A 264 -22.99 1.47 -31.84
C TRP A 264 -24.43 1.00 -31.63
N ILE A 265 -25.41 1.79 -32.06
CA ILE A 265 -26.85 1.45 -31.96
C ILE A 265 -27.18 0.25 -32.84
N VAL A 266 -26.72 0.25 -34.10
CA VAL A 266 -26.95 -0.84 -35.04
C VAL A 266 -26.40 -2.16 -34.49
N ASP A 267 -25.20 -2.16 -33.89
CA ASP A 267 -24.61 -3.37 -33.26
C ASP A 267 -25.47 -3.93 -32.11
N ARG A 268 -26.23 -3.10 -31.39
CA ARG A 268 -27.11 -3.57 -30.30
C ARG A 268 -28.49 -3.98 -30.77
N LEU A 269 -28.98 -3.42 -31.87
CA LEU A 269 -30.25 -3.82 -32.49
C LEU A 269 -30.14 -5.15 -33.24
N GLY A 270 -28.94 -5.48 -33.74
CA GLY A 270 -28.67 -6.75 -34.43
C GLY A 270 -28.38 -7.95 -33.50
N LYS A 271 -28.48 -7.77 -32.18
CA LYS A 271 -28.30 -8.80 -31.15
C LYS A 271 -29.64 -9.17 -30.52
#